data_AF-A0A3D8GLX5-F1
#
_entry.id   AF-A0A3D8GLX5-F1
#
_cell.length_a   1.000
_cell.length_b   1.000
_cell.length_c   1.000
_cell.angle_alpha   90.00
_cell.angle_beta   90.00
_cell.angle_gamma   90.00
#
_symmetry.space_group_name_H-M   'P 1'
#
loop_
_entity.id
_entity.type
_entity.pdbx_description
1 polymer ?
#
loop_
_entity_poly.entity_id
_entity_poly.type
_entity_poly.pdbx_seq_one_letter_code
_entity_poly.pdbx_strand_id
1 'polypeptide(L)'
;MSLLKSLTTAEKKKIQKAVEKELERYRIYSTTAFFKREANLTTSYVPRYHGSTNQTGDSTAAAAIHNADAERKRIEHCQRIDEAVNRLPEMERKLIQERYMDKDSDYMTDLKYYSFVMDPPVSQSKFNCIRQSAMIKLALMLGIDAGVDISRLL
;
A
#
# COMPACT_ATOMS: atom_id res chain seq x y z
N MET A 1 -3.14 -19.03 15.69
CA MET A 1 -4.58 -18.66 15.73
C MET A 1 -5.12 -18.31 17.12
N SER A 2 -4.44 -18.59 18.24
CA SER A 2 -4.96 -18.23 19.58
C SER A 2 -4.90 -16.73 19.88
N LEU A 3 -3.84 -16.03 19.43
CA LEU A 3 -3.67 -14.58 19.68
C LEU A 3 -4.79 -13.72 19.07
N LEU A 4 -5.30 -14.11 17.89
CA LEU A 4 -6.43 -13.44 17.23
C LEU A 4 -7.75 -13.53 17.99
N LYS A 5 -7.89 -14.46 18.94
CA LYS A 5 -9.11 -14.61 19.75
C LYS A 5 -9.20 -13.60 20.88
N SER A 6 -8.07 -13.00 21.28
CA SER A 6 -8.02 -12.01 22.36
C SER A 6 -8.60 -10.64 21.97
N LEU A 7 -8.59 -10.31 20.67
CA LEU A 7 -9.14 -9.04 20.18
C LEU A 7 -10.65 -9.10 20.03
N THR A 8 -11.31 -8.04 20.48
CA THR A 8 -12.73 -7.79 20.24
C THR A 8 -12.98 -7.54 18.74
N THR A 9 -14.22 -7.73 18.31
CA THR A 9 -14.64 -7.47 16.93
C THR A 9 -14.45 -6.00 16.54
N ALA A 10 -14.65 -5.07 17.47
CA ALA A 10 -14.45 -3.64 17.26
C ALA A 10 -12.97 -3.30 17.01
N GLU A 11 -12.06 -3.85 17.82
CA GLU A 11 -10.61 -3.65 17.65
C GLU A 11 -10.13 -4.21 16.30
N LYS A 12 -10.57 -5.41 15.92
CA LYS A 12 -10.25 -6.00 14.61
C LYS A 12 -10.67 -5.10 13.45
N LYS A 13 -11.86 -4.50 13.55
CA LYS A 13 -12.39 -3.57 12.55
C LYS A 13 -11.57 -2.28 12.47
N LYS A 14 -11.11 -1.74 13.61
CA LYS A 14 -10.21 -0.58 13.64
C LYS A 14 -8.89 -0.87 12.94
N ILE A 15 -8.27 -2.02 13.26
CA ILE A 15 -7.01 -2.46 12.64
C ILE A 15 -7.21 -2.63 11.14
N GLN A 16 -8.26 -3.35 10.73
CA GLN A 16 -8.58 -3.54 9.32
C GLN A 16 -8.68 -2.20 8.59
N LYS A 17 -9.45 -1.24 9.13
CA LYS A 17 -9.61 0.09 8.51
C LYS A 17 -8.29 0.87 8.42
N ALA A 18 -7.43 0.77 9.44
CA ALA A 18 -6.13 1.44 9.44
C ALA A 18 -5.22 0.86 8.35
N VAL A 19 -5.17 -0.47 8.22
CA VAL A 19 -4.38 -1.16 7.18
C VAL A 19 -4.94 -0.88 5.78
N GLU A 20 -6.26 -0.94 5.60
CA GLU A 20 -6.92 -0.61 4.32
C GLU A 20 -6.56 0.81 3.85
N LYS A 21 -6.48 1.78 4.77
CA LYS A 21 -6.06 3.15 4.45
C LYS A 21 -4.58 3.25 4.02
N GLU A 22 -3.70 2.41 4.56
CA GLU A 22 -2.30 2.35 4.11
C GLU A 22 -2.20 1.66 2.73
N LEU A 23 -2.96 0.59 2.50
CA LEU A 23 -3.00 -0.09 1.20
C LEU A 23 -3.64 0.78 0.11
N GLU A 24 -4.62 1.61 0.44
CA GLU A 24 -5.16 2.61 -0.48
C GLU A 24 -4.10 3.65 -0.87
N ARG A 25 -3.33 4.16 0.10
CA ARG A 25 -2.18 5.04 -0.17
C ARG A 25 -1.14 4.37 -1.06
N TYR A 26 -0.85 3.10 -0.82
CA TYR A 26 0.01 2.29 -1.68
C TYR A 26 -0.47 2.29 -3.14
N ARG A 27 -1.77 2.05 -3.39
CA ARG A 27 -2.33 2.04 -4.76
C ARG A 27 -2.16 3.39 -5.47
N ILE A 28 -2.38 4.48 -4.75
CA ILE A 28 -2.21 5.84 -5.27
C ILE A 28 -0.75 6.09 -5.64
N TYR A 29 0.18 5.74 -4.75
CA TYR A 29 1.60 5.95 -4.97
C TYR A 29 2.16 5.06 -6.08
N SER A 30 1.76 3.78 -6.14
CA SER A 30 2.21 2.86 -7.18
C SER A 30 1.74 3.29 -8.57
N THR A 31 0.50 3.77 -8.68
CA THR A 31 -0.05 4.31 -9.94
C THR A 31 0.66 5.60 -10.34
N THR A 32 0.85 6.52 -9.40
CA THR A 32 1.56 7.79 -9.68
C THR A 32 3.01 7.57 -10.10
N ALA A 33 3.70 6.63 -9.44
CA ALA A 33 5.08 6.27 -9.77
C ALA A 33 5.19 5.67 -11.17
N PHE A 34 4.20 4.88 -11.60
CA PHE A 34 4.13 4.31 -12.96
C PHE A 34 4.02 5.41 -14.02
N PHE A 35 3.05 6.32 -13.89
CA PHE A 35 2.86 7.43 -14.84
C PHE A 35 4.10 8.32 -14.99
N LYS A 36 4.83 8.58 -13.90
CA LYS A 36 6.06 9.40 -13.96
C LYS A 36 7.21 8.72 -14.70
N ARG A 37 7.34 7.39 -14.60
CA ARG A 37 8.35 6.66 -15.37
C ARG A 37 8.10 6.77 -16.86
N GLU A 38 6.84 6.67 -17.29
CA GLU A 38 6.46 6.85 -18.69
C GLU A 38 6.69 8.28 -19.18
N ALA A 39 6.32 9.29 -18.39
CA ALA A 39 6.56 10.70 -18.73
C ALA A 39 8.06 11.04 -18.86
N ASN A 40 8.91 10.50 -17.98
CA ASN A 40 10.37 10.66 -18.09
C ASN A 40 10.95 9.96 -19.34
N LEU A 41 10.40 8.81 -19.74
CA LEU A 41 10.77 8.14 -20.99
C LEU A 41 10.32 8.94 -22.23
N THR A 42 9.26 9.73 -22.12
CA THR A 42 8.73 10.61 -23.18
C THR A 42 9.21 12.06 -23.03
N THR A 43 10.47 12.27 -22.64
CA THR A 43 11.02 13.62 -22.53
C THR A 43 10.93 14.35 -23.89
N SER A 44 10.20 15.46 -23.89
CA SER A 44 9.96 16.32 -25.04
C SER A 44 11.21 17.09 -25.44
N TYR A 45 11.52 17.12 -26.73
CA TYR A 45 12.58 17.94 -27.31
C TYR A 45 12.22 19.42 -27.16
N VAL A 46 12.90 20.15 -26.27
CA VAL A 46 12.78 21.60 -26.15
C VAL A 46 13.99 22.26 -26.81
N PRO A 47 13.80 23.02 -27.92
CA PRO A 47 14.89 23.82 -28.48
C PRO A 47 15.29 24.91 -27.48
N ARG A 48 16.54 24.87 -27.01
CA ARG A 48 17.10 25.91 -26.13
C ARG A 48 17.56 27.11 -26.96
N TYR A 49 16.97 28.27 -26.73
CA TYR A 49 17.53 29.56 -27.15
C TYR A 49 18.38 30.13 -26.02
N HIS A 50 19.62 30.53 -26.33
CA HIS A 50 20.57 31.08 -25.36
C HIS A 50 20.38 32.60 -25.20
N GLY A 51 20.11 33.04 -23.97
CA GLY A 51 20.26 34.43 -23.52
C GLY A 51 20.67 34.42 -22.05
N SER A 52 21.71 35.18 -21.68
CA SER A 52 22.27 35.16 -20.31
C SER A 52 21.44 36.01 -19.36
N THR A 53 20.74 35.38 -18.43
CA THR A 53 20.21 36.05 -17.24
C THR A 53 20.58 35.22 -16.01
N ASN A 54 21.69 35.62 -15.36
CA ASN A 54 22.25 34.99 -14.17
C ASN A 54 21.47 35.37 -12.90
N GLN A 55 20.21 34.97 -12.79
CA GLN A 55 19.46 34.95 -11.52
C GLN A 55 18.57 33.70 -11.44
N THR A 56 19.19 32.53 -11.38
CA THR A 56 18.51 31.28 -11.00
C THR A 56 18.51 31.18 -9.48
N GLY A 57 17.49 31.75 -8.84
CA GLY A 57 17.35 31.77 -7.39
C GLY A 57 17.19 30.39 -6.77
N ASP A 58 17.68 30.25 -5.54
CA ASP A 58 17.60 29.07 -4.65
C ASP A 58 16.22 28.41 -4.58
N SER A 59 15.13 29.12 -4.92
CA SER A 59 13.77 28.58 -4.88
C SER A 59 13.54 27.43 -5.86
N THR A 60 14.16 27.46 -7.05
CA THR A 60 14.05 26.36 -8.03
C THR A 60 14.81 25.12 -7.56
N ALA A 61 15.98 25.31 -6.95
CA ALA A 61 16.76 24.22 -6.38
C ALA A 61 16.06 23.60 -5.16
N ALA A 62 15.52 24.42 -4.25
CA ALA A 62 14.77 23.96 -3.09
C ALA A 62 13.49 23.19 -3.48
N ALA A 63 12.74 23.68 -4.47
CA ALA A 63 11.57 22.98 -5.00
C ALA A 63 11.95 21.63 -5.67
N ALA A 64 13.06 21.59 -6.41
CA ALA A 64 13.56 20.36 -7.00
C ALA A 64 13.97 19.32 -5.95
N ILE A 65 14.68 19.75 -4.88
CA ILE A 65 15.06 18.88 -3.76
C ILE A 65 13.83 18.34 -3.03
N HIS A 66 12.87 19.22 -2.69
CA HIS A 66 11.63 18.82 -2.01
C HIS A 66 10.83 17.79 -2.83
N ASN A 67 10.74 17.98 -4.15
CA ASN A 67 10.05 17.05 -5.03
C ASN A 67 10.75 15.69 -5.12
N ALA A 68 12.08 15.68 -5.14
CA ALA A 68 12.87 14.45 -5.13
C ALA A 68 12.72 13.67 -3.82
N ASP A 69 12.72 14.36 -2.67
CA ASP A 69 12.55 13.72 -1.36
C ASP A 69 11.13 13.18 -1.17
N ALA A 70 10.11 13.92 -1.60
CA ALA A 70 8.73 13.43 -1.59
C ALA A 70 8.56 12.18 -2.45
N GLU A 71 9.27 12.10 -3.58
CA GLU A 71 9.25 10.92 -4.45
C GLU A 71 9.95 9.72 -3.81
N ARG A 72 11.14 9.94 -3.22
CA ARG A 72 11.84 8.89 -2.47
C ARG A 72 10.98 8.30 -1.37
N LYS A 73 10.29 9.15 -0.59
CA LYS A 73 9.38 8.71 0.47
C LYS A 73 8.24 7.84 -0.06
N ARG A 74 7.66 8.17 -1.23
CA ARG A 74 6.61 7.36 -1.88
C ARG A 74 7.13 5.99 -2.28
N ILE A 75 8.31 5.94 -2.91
CA ILE A 75 8.92 4.68 -3.34
C ILE A 75 9.26 3.80 -2.13
N GLU A 76 9.89 4.38 -1.10
CA GLU A 76 10.23 3.67 0.13
C GLU A 76 8.98 3.13 0.84
N HIS A 77 7.89 3.90 0.85
CA HIS A 77 6.62 3.44 1.39
C HIS A 77 6.07 2.22 0.63
N CYS A 78 6.09 2.25 -0.71
CA CYS A 78 5.69 1.11 -1.52
C CYS A 78 6.56 -0.12 -1.25
N GLN A 79 7.88 0.04 -1.24
CA GLN A 79 8.83 -1.05 -0.96
C GLN A 79 8.60 -1.68 0.42
N ARG A 80 8.39 -0.86 1.45
CA ARG A 80 8.11 -1.35 2.82
C ARG A 80 6.84 -2.20 2.86
N ILE A 81 5.80 -1.80 2.13
CA ILE A 81 4.55 -2.57 2.05
C ILE A 81 4.77 -3.87 1.28
N ASP A 82 5.46 -3.83 0.14
CA ASP A 82 5.78 -5.03 -0.66
C ASP A 82 6.56 -6.05 0.17
N GLU A 83 7.57 -5.61 0.92
CA GLU A 83 8.35 -6.48 1.82
C GLU A 83 7.49 -7.10 2.93
N ALA A 84 6.63 -6.31 3.57
CA ALA A 84 5.74 -6.81 4.62
C ALA A 84 4.74 -7.85 4.07
N VAL A 85 4.15 -7.58 2.90
CA VAL A 85 3.21 -8.49 2.24
C VAL A 85 3.92 -9.78 1.78
N ASN A 86 5.17 -9.69 1.30
CA ASN A 86 5.94 -10.85 0.89
C ASN A 86 6.28 -11.82 2.03
N ARG A 87 6.36 -11.32 3.27
CA ARG A 87 6.57 -12.13 4.49
C ARG A 87 5.31 -12.84 4.98
N LEU A 88 4.14 -12.54 4.44
CA LEU A 88 2.91 -13.26 4.79
C LEU A 88 2.92 -14.69 4.22
N PRO A 89 2.22 -15.63 4.89
CA PRO A 89 1.90 -16.94 4.32
C PRO A 89 1.23 -16.81 2.95
N GLU A 90 1.47 -17.78 2.07
CA GLU A 90 1.07 -17.70 0.65
C GLU A 90 -0.40 -17.31 0.42
N MET A 91 -1.33 -17.94 1.15
CA MET A 91 -2.76 -17.64 1.03
C MET A 91 -3.12 -16.22 1.48
N GLU A 92 -2.51 -15.75 2.57
CA GLU A 92 -2.74 -14.39 3.08
C GLU A 92 -2.12 -13.36 2.13
N ARG A 93 -0.93 -13.66 1.60
CA ARG A 93 -0.24 -12.82 0.62
C ARG A 93 -1.05 -12.66 -0.66
N LYS A 94 -1.50 -13.77 -1.27
CA LYS A 94 -2.34 -13.75 -2.49
C LYS A 94 -3.60 -12.92 -2.27
N LEU A 95 -4.28 -13.14 -1.14
CA LEU A 95 -5.44 -12.34 -0.74
C LEU A 95 -5.12 -10.85 -0.73
N ILE A 96 -4.06 -10.42 -0.04
CA ILE A 96 -3.73 -9.00 0.05
C ILE A 96 -3.35 -8.42 -1.32
N GLN A 97 -2.54 -9.14 -2.10
CA GLN A 97 -2.10 -8.68 -3.42
C GLN A 97 -3.27 -8.49 -4.38
N GLU A 98 -4.12 -9.50 -4.55
CA GLU A 98 -5.20 -9.49 -5.54
C GLU A 98 -6.40 -8.67 -5.07
N ARG A 99 -6.75 -8.73 -3.78
CA ARG A 99 -7.96 -8.07 -3.27
C ARG A 99 -7.73 -6.61 -2.90
N TYR A 100 -6.55 -6.25 -2.41
CA TYR A 100 -6.31 -4.95 -1.76
C TYR A 100 -5.22 -4.10 -2.43
N MET A 101 -4.20 -4.71 -3.03
CA MET A 101 -3.11 -3.95 -3.68
C MET A 101 -3.33 -3.73 -5.17
N ASP A 102 -4.13 -4.58 -5.83
CA ASP A 102 -4.43 -4.45 -7.24
C ASP A 102 -5.16 -3.13 -7.55
N LYS A 103 -4.93 -2.58 -8.73
CA LYS A 103 -5.53 -1.31 -9.18
C LYS A 103 -7.05 -1.43 -9.31
N ASP A 104 -7.53 -2.61 -9.70
CA ASP A 104 -8.95 -2.88 -9.89
C ASP A 104 -9.67 -3.40 -8.63
N SER A 105 -9.01 -3.32 -7.49
CA SER A 105 -9.54 -3.81 -6.21
C SER A 105 -10.88 -3.17 -5.81
N ASP A 106 -11.13 -1.91 -6.20
CA ASP A 106 -12.38 -1.21 -5.93
C ASP A 106 -13.58 -1.77 -6.72
N TYR A 107 -13.34 -2.44 -7.85
CA TYR A 107 -14.38 -3.09 -8.67
C TYR A 107 -14.59 -4.57 -8.33
N MET A 108 -13.71 -5.13 -7.51
CA MET A 108 -13.83 -6.49 -7.00
C MET A 108 -14.68 -6.46 -5.72
N THR A 109 -15.55 -7.45 -5.53
CA THR A 109 -16.32 -7.63 -4.30
C THR A 109 -15.77 -8.83 -3.53
N ASP A 110 -15.82 -8.79 -2.19
CA ASP A 110 -15.37 -9.91 -1.35
C ASP A 110 -16.03 -11.23 -1.77
N LEU A 111 -17.33 -11.18 -2.05
CA LEU A 111 -18.12 -12.33 -2.52
C LEU A 111 -17.58 -12.92 -3.82
N LYS A 112 -17.23 -12.06 -4.78
CA LYS A 112 -16.67 -12.49 -6.06
C LYS A 112 -15.30 -13.11 -5.86
N TYR A 113 -14.49 -12.50 -4.99
CA TYR A 113 -13.13 -12.95 -4.72
C TYR A 113 -13.08 -14.36 -4.12
N TYR A 114 -13.75 -14.59 -2.97
CA TYR A 114 -13.62 -15.89 -2.29
C TYR A 114 -14.34 -17.04 -3.02
N SER A 115 -15.32 -16.73 -3.88
CA SER A 115 -16.11 -17.74 -4.60
C SER A 115 -15.50 -18.12 -5.95
N PHE A 116 -14.92 -17.16 -6.68
CA PHE A 116 -14.51 -17.35 -8.08
C PHE A 116 -13.01 -17.12 -8.34
N VAL A 117 -12.32 -16.36 -7.48
CA VAL A 117 -10.90 -16.03 -7.67
C VAL A 117 -10.01 -16.95 -6.84
N MET A 118 -10.40 -17.23 -5.59
CA MET A 118 -9.64 -18.15 -4.75
C MET A 118 -9.76 -19.59 -5.28
N ASP A 119 -8.61 -20.23 -5.46
CA ASP A 119 -8.49 -21.63 -5.84
C ASP A 119 -7.73 -22.42 -4.75
N PRO A 120 -8.39 -23.31 -3.99
CA PRO A 120 -9.81 -23.67 -4.05
C PRO A 120 -10.73 -22.59 -3.43
N PRO A 121 -12.03 -22.53 -3.84
CA PRO A 121 -13.00 -21.63 -3.24
C PRO A 121 -13.13 -21.87 -1.73
N VAL A 122 -13.30 -20.78 -0.97
CA VAL A 122 -13.41 -20.85 0.50
C VAL A 122 -14.75 -20.30 0.97
N SER A 123 -15.21 -20.78 2.13
CA SER A 123 -16.40 -20.21 2.75
C SER A 123 -16.14 -18.78 3.25
N GLN A 124 -17.19 -17.96 3.33
CA GLN A 124 -17.10 -16.58 3.83
C GLN A 124 -16.44 -16.50 5.22
N SER A 125 -16.73 -17.45 6.11
CA SER A 125 -16.14 -17.51 7.45
C SER A 125 -14.62 -17.75 7.39
N LYS A 126 -14.18 -18.70 6.55
CA LYS A 126 -12.76 -18.99 6.35
C LYS A 126 -12.03 -17.79 5.72
N PHE A 127 -12.63 -17.17 4.71
CA PHE A 127 -12.14 -15.92 4.11
C PHE A 127 -11.96 -14.82 5.16
N ASN A 128 -12.97 -14.58 5.99
CA ASN A 128 -12.90 -13.56 7.05
C ASN A 128 -11.77 -13.85 8.05
N CYS A 129 -11.54 -15.11 8.40
CA CYS A 129 -10.45 -15.50 9.28
C CYS A 129 -9.07 -15.23 8.65
N ILE A 130 -8.88 -15.62 7.38
CA ILE A 130 -7.64 -15.38 6.62
C ILE A 130 -7.39 -13.88 6.51
N ARG A 131 -8.40 -13.10 6.12
CA ARG A 131 -8.32 -11.64 6.02
C ARG A 131 -7.93 -10.99 7.34
N GLN A 132 -8.62 -11.31 8.43
CA GLN A 132 -8.31 -10.73 9.74
C GLN A 132 -6.90 -11.07 10.19
N SER A 133 -6.47 -12.32 9.97
CA SER A 133 -5.10 -12.77 10.24
C SER A 133 -4.08 -11.95 9.46
N ALA A 134 -4.28 -11.78 8.15
CA ALA A 134 -3.40 -11.01 7.28
C ALA A 134 -3.31 -9.54 7.72
N MET A 135 -4.46 -8.89 7.96
CA MET A 135 -4.51 -7.47 8.36
C MET A 135 -3.80 -7.21 9.69
N ILE A 136 -4.00 -8.09 10.69
CA ILE A 136 -3.35 -7.93 11.99
C ILE A 136 -1.83 -8.13 11.89
N LYS A 137 -1.38 -9.12 11.10
CA LYS A 137 0.06 -9.32 10.86
C LYS A 137 0.69 -8.14 10.15
N LEU A 138 0.02 -7.58 9.13
CA LEU A 138 0.50 -6.38 8.45
C LEU A 138 0.56 -5.18 9.38
N ALA A 139 -0.46 -4.96 10.21
CA ALA A 139 -0.45 -3.88 11.19
C ALA A 139 0.75 -3.99 12.15
N LEU A 140 1.06 -5.19 12.62
CA LEU A 140 2.23 -5.46 13.47
C LEU A 140 3.56 -5.24 12.72
N MET A 141 3.69 -5.78 11.51
CA MET A 141 4.93 -5.67 10.71
C MET A 141 5.23 -4.23 10.30
N LEU A 142 4.19 -3.44 10.02
CA LEU A 142 4.31 -2.06 9.56
C LEU A 142 4.24 -1.02 10.69
N GLY A 143 3.97 -1.46 11.93
CA GLY A 143 3.83 -0.57 13.08
C GLY A 143 2.66 0.42 12.94
N ILE A 144 1.55 -0.02 12.35
CA ILE A 144 0.40 0.85 12.08
C ILE A 144 -0.37 1.10 13.37
N ASP A 145 -0.49 2.37 13.77
CA ASP A 145 -1.32 2.77 14.89
C ASP A 145 -2.81 2.79 14.49
N ALA A 146 -3.57 1.85 15.05
CA ALA A 146 -5.01 1.74 14.85
C ALA A 146 -5.82 2.33 16.02
N GLY A 147 -5.17 3.00 16.99
CA GLY A 147 -5.78 3.40 18.26
C GLY A 147 -6.23 2.20 19.10
N VAL A 148 -5.53 1.08 18.93
CA VAL A 148 -5.68 -0.17 19.66
C VAL A 148 -4.29 -0.57 20.11
N ASP A 149 -4.14 -0.95 21.36
CA ASP A 149 -2.87 -1.48 21.83
C ASP A 149 -2.68 -2.90 21.27
N ILE A 150 -2.00 -2.98 20.12
CA ILE A 150 -1.63 -4.24 19.47
C ILE A 150 -0.31 -4.78 20.06
N SER A 151 0.45 -3.95 20.78
CA SER A 151 1.76 -4.31 21.33
C SER A 151 1.66 -5.42 22.39
N ARG A 152 0.51 -5.51 23.09
CA ARG A 152 0.17 -6.60 24.02
C ARG A 152 0.13 -8.02 23.39
N LEU A 153 0.24 -8.14 22.06
CA LEU A 153 0.24 -9.41 21.34
C LEU A 153 1.64 -9.95 21.04
N LEU A 154 2.69 -9.15 21.26
CA LEU A 154 4.10 -9.54 21.13
C LEU A 154 4.61 -10.09 22.46
#